data_AF-A0A0F9BBB2-F1
#
_entry.id   AF-A0A0F9BBB2-F1
#
_cell.length_a   1.000
_cell.length_b   1.000
_cell.length_c   1.000
_cell.angle_alpha   90.00
_cell.angle_beta   90.00
_cell.angle_gamma   90.00
#
_symmetry.space_group_name_H-M   'P 1'
#
loop_
_entity.id
_entity.type
_entity.pdbx_description
1 polymer ?
#
loop_
_entity_poly.entity_id
_entity_poly.type
_entity_poly.pdbx_seq_one_letter_code
_entity_poly.pdbx_strand_id
1 'polypeptide(L)'
;MTKYNFEFTTDAEKVVFSSIGGLNSESYFWKYYVVNPSLNWTFPTTTISYFINNTISVSLNVTSNYRNETRFKLYNSSKELINSYNVSNVGTGNYFYNATFTGLTEHLYYINATHYDLANSTTNSTTLTFSTAALNLTFRDEFDETLITGDKITLEVVGDNFAQNYSTNTSTIGVTGWVTGEYRLTYDSDKYSKRSYYYTLGNVTNYSISLYLLSTTNGTDVTFSVQDNSGNPLVDAIIYLKRYYVSTNSYKTVAMVRTNEEGDAIIDVDFNDAYYQITITYLSFSLNTLGSRIISLTRILTLNLIPSPFDIPNAIAGVITSLTFNNVTQTFSYTFTDTTGASRKGTLDVYKSTATTSGLVCTSTDTTSSGTLL
;
A
#
# COMPACT_ATOMS: atom_id res chain seq x y z
N MET A 1 -24.01 15.28 75.37
CA MET A 1 -23.63 15.29 73.96
C MET A 1 -22.16 15.69 73.88
N THR A 2 -21.27 14.73 73.68
CA THR A 2 -19.82 14.97 73.65
C THR A 2 -19.46 15.56 72.28
N LYS A 3 -18.85 16.74 72.26
CA LYS A 3 -18.38 17.39 71.02
C LYS A 3 -16.94 16.93 70.77
N TYR A 4 -16.67 16.44 69.58
CA TYR A 4 -15.31 16.10 69.13
C TYR A 4 -14.83 17.19 68.17
N ASN A 5 -13.57 17.60 68.32
CA ASN A 5 -12.89 18.46 67.36
C ASN A 5 -11.91 17.59 66.57
N PHE A 6 -11.92 17.72 65.25
CA PHE A 6 -11.08 16.92 64.36
C PHE A 6 -10.07 17.84 63.69
N GLU A 7 -8.80 17.48 63.77
CA GLU A 7 -7.72 18.19 63.09
C GLU A 7 -6.88 17.16 62.32
N PHE A 8 -6.65 17.43 61.04
CA PHE A 8 -5.83 16.58 60.18
C PHE A 8 -4.53 17.32 59.89
N THR A 9 -3.41 16.76 60.32
CA THR A 9 -2.08 17.23 59.95
C THR A 9 -1.39 16.16 59.11
N THR A 10 -1.02 16.53 57.89
CA THR A 10 -0.36 15.64 56.93
C THR A 10 1.14 15.87 56.96
N ASP A 11 1.82 15.23 57.92
CA ASP A 11 3.23 14.85 57.74
C ASP A 11 3.25 13.32 57.61
N ALA A 12 3.90 12.85 56.54
CA ALA A 12 3.58 11.63 55.80
C ALA A 12 3.62 10.27 56.54
N GLU A 13 3.76 10.20 57.86
CA GLU A 13 3.87 8.91 58.56
C GLU A 13 3.13 8.82 59.90
N LYS A 14 2.32 9.82 60.30
CA LYS A 14 1.62 9.74 61.59
C LYS A 14 0.27 10.45 61.62
N VAL A 15 -0.76 9.71 62.02
CA VAL A 15 -2.04 10.29 62.46
C VAL A 15 -2.08 10.18 63.98
N VAL A 16 -2.21 11.31 64.66
CA VAL A 16 -2.27 11.38 66.14
C VAL A 16 -3.66 11.82 66.56
N PHE A 17 -4.29 11.05 67.45
CA PHE A 17 -5.56 11.42 68.06
C PHE A 17 -5.30 11.97 69.46
N SER A 18 -5.75 13.19 69.72
CA SER A 18 -5.70 13.78 71.06
C SER A 18 -7.12 14.05 71.53
N SER A 19 -7.57 13.31 72.55
CA SER A 19 -8.82 13.61 73.26
C SER A 19 -8.60 14.81 74.18
N ILE A 20 -9.40 15.86 74.03
CA ILE A 20 -9.38 17.00 74.96
C ILE A 20 -10.33 16.65 76.11
N GLY A 21 -9.83 15.87 77.05
CA GLY A 21 -10.56 15.43 78.24
C GLY A 21 -9.77 14.34 78.92
N GLY A 22 -8.99 14.71 79.93
CA GLY A 22 -8.18 13.77 80.69
C GLY A 22 -9.05 12.71 81.35
N LEU A 23 -9.05 11.50 80.77
CA LEU A 23 -9.25 10.17 81.37
C LEU A 23 -9.50 9.22 80.19
N ASN A 24 -8.55 8.30 79.96
CA ASN A 24 -8.42 7.32 78.87
C ASN A 24 -7.67 7.81 77.62
N SER A 25 -6.34 7.71 77.67
CA SER A 25 -5.46 7.79 76.50
C SER A 25 -5.28 6.40 75.88
N GLU A 26 -6.29 5.89 75.17
CA GLU A 26 -6.04 4.76 74.28
C GLU A 26 -5.56 5.29 72.92
N SER A 27 -4.33 4.95 72.58
CA SER A 27 -3.74 5.27 71.28
C SER A 27 -3.92 4.07 70.36
N TYR A 28 -4.65 4.26 69.27
CA TYR A 28 -4.78 3.25 68.22
C TYR A 28 -3.88 3.63 67.04
N PHE A 29 -3.01 2.71 66.63
CA PHE A 29 -2.17 2.87 65.45
C PHE A 29 -2.75 2.04 64.31
N TRP A 30 -3.07 2.71 63.20
CA TRP A 30 -3.51 2.07 61.97
C TRP A 30 -2.44 2.28 60.91
N LYS A 31 -2.02 1.20 60.26
CA LYS A 31 -1.17 1.24 59.08
C LYS A 31 -2.05 0.91 57.88
N TYR A 32 -2.40 1.91 57.09
CA TYR A 32 -3.08 1.68 55.82
C TYR A 32 -2.02 1.47 54.74
N TYR A 33 -2.21 0.43 53.94
CA TYR A 33 -1.53 0.29 52.66
C TYR A 33 -2.49 0.86 51.62
N VAL A 34 -2.05 1.86 50.86
CA VAL A 34 -2.76 2.22 49.62
C VAL A 34 -2.59 1.02 48.70
N VAL A 35 -3.63 0.19 48.59
CA VAL A 35 -3.70 -0.85 47.56
C VAL A 35 -3.56 -0.13 46.24
N ASN A 36 -2.56 -0.54 45.46
CA ASN A 36 -2.13 0.05 44.19
C ASN A 36 -3.27 0.77 43.46
N PRO A 37 -3.13 2.08 43.12
CA PRO A 37 -4.10 2.71 42.22
C PRO A 37 -4.18 1.83 40.97
N SER A 38 -5.39 1.42 40.62
CA SER A 38 -5.63 0.67 39.39
C SER A 38 -5.11 1.50 38.22
N LEU A 39 -3.94 1.13 37.70
CA LEU A 39 -3.34 1.76 36.55
C LEU A 39 -4.13 1.32 35.31
N ASN A 40 -4.70 2.30 34.61
CA ASN A 40 -5.22 2.10 33.26
C ASN A 40 -4.04 1.89 32.32
N TRP A 41 -3.72 0.63 32.04
CA TRP A 41 -2.76 0.26 31.01
C TRP A 41 -3.38 0.52 29.64
N THR A 42 -2.86 1.51 28.92
CA THR A 42 -3.09 1.58 27.48
C THR A 42 -2.08 0.64 26.84
N PHE A 43 -2.57 -0.39 26.15
CA PHE A 43 -1.70 -1.34 25.44
C PHE A 43 -0.74 -0.59 24.53
N PRO A 44 0.53 -1.02 24.45
CA PRO A 44 1.46 -0.41 23.52
C PRO A 44 0.93 -0.63 22.09
N THR A 45 0.64 0.46 21.39
CA THR A 45 0.44 0.41 19.94
C THR A 45 1.81 0.35 19.29
N THR A 46 2.22 -0.85 18.87
CA THR A 46 3.37 -1.01 18.00
C THR A 46 3.06 -0.37 16.65
N THR A 47 3.84 0.63 16.27
CA THR A 47 3.79 1.20 14.93
C THR A 47 5.01 0.69 14.18
N ILE A 48 4.76 -0.01 13.07
CA ILE A 48 5.81 -0.49 12.19
C ILE A 48 6.35 0.72 11.45
N SER A 49 7.66 0.90 11.48
CA SER A 49 8.29 1.99 10.75
C SER A 49 8.61 1.52 9.33
N TYR A 50 9.59 0.64 9.08
CA TYR A 50 9.98 0.28 7.70
C TYR A 50 10.76 -1.06 7.60
N PHE A 51 10.62 -1.78 6.47
CA PHE A 51 11.57 -2.81 5.99
C PHE A 51 12.20 -2.28 4.70
N ILE A 52 13.43 -1.76 4.78
CA ILE A 52 14.17 -1.22 3.61
C ILE A 52 15.61 -1.72 3.72
N ASN A 53 16.19 -2.22 2.61
CA ASN A 53 17.61 -2.58 2.52
C ASN A 53 18.11 -3.48 3.66
N ASN A 54 17.46 -4.62 3.88
CA ASN A 54 17.87 -5.60 4.90
C ASN A 54 17.89 -5.02 6.33
N THR A 55 17.05 -4.00 6.57
CA THR A 55 16.91 -3.32 7.85
C THR A 55 15.46 -3.30 8.30
N ILE A 56 15.18 -3.78 9.52
CA ILE A 56 13.88 -3.65 10.19
C ILE A 56 14.00 -2.62 11.31
N SER A 57 13.17 -1.58 11.27
CA SER A 57 13.00 -0.64 12.38
C SER A 57 11.62 -0.80 13.03
N VAL A 58 11.61 -1.03 14.34
CA VAL A 58 10.40 -1.15 15.16
C VAL A 58 10.34 -0.07 16.21
N SER A 59 9.15 0.46 16.46
CA SER A 59 8.87 1.40 17.53
C SER A 59 7.78 0.86 18.46
N LEU A 60 8.03 0.91 19.76
CA LEU A 60 7.08 0.57 20.81
C LEU A 60 6.81 1.83 21.63
N ASN A 61 5.56 2.30 21.62
CA ASN A 61 5.11 3.36 22.51
C ASN A 61 4.63 2.75 23.83
N VAL A 62 5.24 3.16 24.95
CA VAL A 62 4.94 2.66 26.29
C VAL A 62 4.62 3.84 27.19
N THR A 63 3.47 3.81 27.85
CA THR A 63 3.11 4.77 28.92
C THR A 63 3.35 4.09 30.26
N SER A 64 4.22 4.63 31.11
CA SER A 64 4.47 4.07 32.44
C SER A 64 5.00 5.11 33.45
N ASN A 65 4.83 4.82 34.74
CA ASN A 65 5.16 5.69 35.85
C ASN A 65 6.46 5.29 36.58
N TYR A 66 7.22 4.31 36.07
CA TYR A 66 8.35 3.70 36.78
C TYR A 66 9.56 3.39 35.91
N ARG A 67 10.61 2.79 36.52
CA ARG A 67 11.76 2.25 35.80
C ARG A 67 11.32 1.10 34.91
N ASN A 68 11.58 1.24 33.63
CA ASN A 68 11.11 0.31 32.62
C ASN A 68 12.24 -0.20 31.75
N GLU A 69 12.13 -1.44 31.31
CA GLU A 69 13.00 -2.03 30.31
C GLU A 69 12.14 -2.64 29.19
N THR A 70 12.46 -2.34 27.94
CA THR A 70 11.87 -3.03 26.78
C THR A 70 12.97 -3.84 26.11
N ARG A 71 12.73 -5.13 25.92
CA ARG A 71 13.61 -6.06 25.21
C ARG A 71 12.98 -6.42 23.87
N PHE A 72 13.68 -6.12 22.79
CA PHE A 72 13.34 -6.56 21.45
C PHE A 72 14.19 -7.77 21.11
N LYS A 73 13.57 -8.88 20.74
CA LYS A 73 14.23 -10.10 20.29
C LYS A 73 13.82 -10.40 18.85
N LEU A 74 14.80 -10.44 17.96
CA LEU A 74 14.61 -10.81 16.56
C LEU A 74 14.90 -12.30 16.38
N TYR A 75 13.93 -13.00 15.83
CA TYR A 75 14.01 -14.40 15.47
C TYR A 75 13.91 -14.56 13.96
N ASN A 76 14.59 -15.57 13.44
CA ASN A 76 14.57 -15.93 12.03
C ASN A 76 13.35 -16.78 11.66
N SER A 77 13.27 -17.23 10.40
CA SER A 77 12.17 -18.05 9.90
C SER A 77 12.03 -19.39 10.64
N SER A 78 13.14 -19.96 11.09
CA SER A 78 13.25 -21.16 11.94
C SER A 78 13.01 -20.91 13.43
N LYS A 79 12.66 -19.67 13.83
CA LYS A 79 12.50 -19.22 15.22
C LYS A 79 13.78 -19.24 16.06
N GLU A 80 14.95 -19.23 15.42
CA GLU A 80 16.24 -19.05 16.10
C GLU A 80 16.45 -17.58 16.41
N LEU A 81 16.93 -17.28 17.62
CA LEU A 81 17.24 -15.92 18.03
C LEU A 81 18.47 -15.41 17.27
N ILE A 82 18.30 -14.37 16.45
CA ILE A 82 19.40 -13.74 15.72
C ILE A 82 20.00 -12.59 16.51
N ASN A 83 19.14 -11.74 17.07
CA ASN A 83 19.58 -10.51 17.72
C ASN A 83 18.65 -10.14 18.87
N SER A 84 19.19 -9.43 19.86
CA SER A 84 18.43 -8.90 20.99
C SER A 84 18.91 -7.49 21.30
N TYR A 85 17.96 -6.59 21.50
CA TYR A 85 18.21 -5.19 21.83
C TYR A 85 17.40 -4.79 23.06
N ASN A 86 18.07 -4.23 24.07
CA ASN A 86 17.43 -3.81 25.32
C ASN A 86 17.51 -2.30 25.43
N VAL A 87 16.38 -1.67 25.76
CA VAL A 87 16.31 -0.23 26.00
C VAL A 87 15.64 -0.01 27.34
N SER A 88 16.29 0.74 28.23
CA SER A 88 15.74 1.11 29.53
C SER A 88 15.46 2.60 29.61
N ASN A 89 14.48 2.96 30.43
CA ASN A 89 14.23 4.36 30.80
C ASN A 89 13.93 4.46 32.29
N VAL A 90 14.25 5.61 32.87
CA VAL A 90 13.99 5.95 34.27
C VAL A 90 13.13 7.22 34.28
N GLY A 91 11.86 7.10 34.65
CA GLY A 91 10.97 8.24 34.86
C GLY A 91 9.49 7.88 34.75
N THR A 92 8.66 8.92 34.71
CA THR A 92 7.22 8.86 34.43
C THR A 92 6.92 9.50 33.08
N GLY A 93 6.09 8.86 32.24
CA GLY A 93 5.62 9.44 30.98
C GLY A 93 5.43 8.45 29.83
N ASN A 94 5.35 9.00 28.61
CA ASN A 94 5.26 8.26 27.36
C ASN A 94 6.67 8.09 26.77
N TYR A 95 7.05 6.85 26.48
CA TYR A 95 8.35 6.47 25.99
C TYR A 95 8.24 5.78 24.64
N PHE A 96 9.03 6.23 23.67
CA PHE A 96 9.20 5.58 22.38
C PHE A 96 10.48 4.77 22.38
N TYR A 97 10.35 3.45 22.47
CA TYR A 97 11.46 2.53 22.36
C TYR A 97 11.63 2.11 20.90
N ASN A 98 12.77 2.46 20.30
CA ASN A 98 13.07 2.10 18.92
C ASN A 98 14.16 1.03 18.90
N ALA A 99 14.02 0.02 18.05
CA ALA A 99 15.08 -0.93 17.73
C ALA A 99 15.24 -1.03 16.21
N THR A 100 16.48 -1.07 15.75
CA THR A 100 16.82 -1.24 14.34
C THR A 100 17.71 -2.46 14.19
N PHE A 101 17.27 -3.42 13.38
CA PHE A 101 17.99 -4.65 13.06
C PHE A 101 18.51 -4.55 11.63
N THR A 102 19.81 -4.65 11.41
CA THR A 102 20.47 -4.54 10.10
C THR A 102 21.08 -5.88 9.68
N GLY A 103 21.43 -6.01 8.40
CA GLY A 103 22.15 -7.20 7.90
C GLY A 103 21.27 -8.45 7.80
N LEU A 104 19.97 -8.24 7.60
CA LEU A 104 18.98 -9.30 7.50
C LEU A 104 19.06 -9.99 6.12
N THR A 105 19.11 -11.32 6.11
CA THR A 105 19.27 -12.14 4.89
C THR A 105 18.12 -13.11 4.63
N GLU A 106 17.21 -13.29 5.58
CA GLU A 106 16.06 -14.18 5.46
C GLU A 106 14.80 -13.44 5.00
N HIS A 107 13.83 -14.22 4.53
CA HIS A 107 12.57 -13.70 3.99
C HIS A 107 11.46 -13.58 5.04
N LEU A 108 11.67 -14.11 6.25
CA LEU A 108 10.69 -14.10 7.33
C LEU A 108 11.40 -13.91 8.67
N TYR A 109 10.91 -12.97 9.46
CA TYR A 109 11.40 -12.65 10.79
C TYR A 109 10.24 -12.49 11.77
N TYR A 110 10.53 -12.76 13.04
CA TYR A 110 9.63 -12.48 14.15
C TYR A 110 10.33 -11.56 15.13
N ILE A 111 9.71 -10.46 15.51
CA ILE A 111 10.22 -9.58 16.56
C ILE A 111 9.30 -9.70 17.76
N ASN A 112 9.84 -10.23 18.85
CA ASN A 112 9.18 -10.16 20.15
C ASN A 112 9.64 -8.90 20.87
N ALA A 113 8.73 -7.97 21.13
CA ALA A 113 8.97 -6.86 22.04
C ALA A 113 8.35 -7.20 23.40
N THR A 114 9.19 -7.36 24.42
CA THR A 114 8.77 -7.61 25.80
C THR A 114 9.10 -6.41 26.68
N HIS A 115 8.07 -5.79 27.24
CA HIS A 115 8.18 -4.74 28.24
C HIS A 115 8.20 -5.33 29.65
N TYR A 116 9.14 -4.87 30.46
CA TYR A 116 9.34 -5.21 31.87
C TYR A 116 9.18 -3.94 32.71
N ASP A 117 8.22 -3.99 33.64
CA ASP A 117 8.16 -3.04 34.75
C ASP A 117 9.01 -3.60 35.90
N LEU A 118 10.15 -2.95 36.17
CA LEU A 118 11.11 -3.40 37.17
C LEU A 118 10.60 -3.23 38.61
N ALA A 119 9.62 -2.35 38.82
CA ALA A 119 9.04 -2.11 40.14
C ALA A 119 7.92 -3.11 40.47
N ASN A 120 7.10 -3.44 39.48
CA ASN A 120 5.90 -4.27 39.67
C ASN A 120 6.08 -5.74 39.26
N SER A 121 7.24 -6.11 38.71
CA SER A 121 7.50 -7.47 38.18
C SER A 121 6.50 -7.93 37.12
N THR A 122 5.83 -7.01 36.43
CA THR A 122 4.87 -7.32 35.37
C THR A 122 5.57 -7.35 34.01
N THR A 123 5.18 -8.33 33.17
CA THR A 123 5.74 -8.51 31.83
C THR A 123 4.64 -8.52 30.78
N ASN A 124 4.75 -7.66 29.77
CA ASN A 124 3.85 -7.63 28.61
C ASN A 124 4.67 -7.89 27.35
N SER A 125 4.21 -8.79 26.48
CA SER A 125 4.91 -9.16 25.25
C SER A 125 3.99 -9.03 24.05
N THR A 126 4.54 -8.54 22.94
CA THR A 126 3.90 -8.55 21.63
C THR A 126 4.86 -9.14 20.60
N THR A 127 4.32 -9.88 19.64
CA THR A 127 5.10 -10.47 18.54
C THR A 127 4.66 -9.84 17.24
N LEU A 128 5.61 -9.25 16.53
CA LEU A 128 5.46 -8.73 15.18
C LEU A 128 6.05 -9.73 14.19
N THR A 129 5.34 -10.01 13.11
CA THR A 129 5.83 -10.87 12.02
C THR A 129 6.20 -10.00 10.82
N PHE A 130 7.38 -10.21 10.25
CA PHE A 130 7.90 -9.50 9.09
C PHE A 130 8.19 -10.51 7.99
N SER A 131 7.53 -10.39 6.85
CA SER A 131 7.93 -11.11 5.65
C SER A 131 8.41 -10.13 4.60
N THR A 132 9.48 -10.49 3.88
CA THR A 132 9.76 -9.85 2.60
C THR A 132 8.63 -10.16 1.63
N ALA A 133 8.42 -9.28 0.65
CA ALA A 133 7.41 -9.55 -0.36
C ALA A 133 7.81 -10.81 -1.14
N ALA A 134 6.86 -11.72 -1.32
CA ALA A 134 7.04 -12.91 -2.15
C ALA A 134 6.27 -12.72 -3.46
N LEU A 135 6.90 -13.04 -4.57
CA LEU A 135 6.28 -13.04 -5.87
C LEU A 135 6.13 -14.47 -6.37
N ASN A 136 4.89 -14.91 -6.54
CA ASN A 136 4.55 -16.20 -7.13
C ASN A 136 4.19 -15.98 -8.59
N LEU A 137 5.05 -16.44 -9.49
CA LEU A 137 4.88 -16.34 -10.92
C LEU A 137 4.32 -17.67 -11.45
N THR A 138 3.31 -17.58 -12.31
CA THR A 138 2.79 -18.71 -13.07
C THR A 138 2.87 -18.42 -14.55
N PHE A 139 3.31 -19.38 -15.35
CA PHE A 139 3.49 -19.25 -16.79
C PHE A 139 2.39 -20.01 -17.53
N ARG A 140 1.70 -19.30 -18.41
CA ARG A 140 0.53 -19.81 -19.14
C ARG A 140 0.69 -19.61 -20.64
N ASP A 141 0.11 -20.53 -21.39
CA ASP A 141 -0.07 -20.35 -22.82
C ASP A 141 -1.10 -19.23 -23.06
N GLU A 142 -0.76 -18.27 -23.92
CA GLU A 142 -1.62 -17.13 -24.23
C GLU A 142 -2.93 -17.53 -24.92
N PHE A 143 -2.93 -18.60 -25.73
CA PHE A 143 -4.06 -19.03 -26.54
C PHE A 143 -5.15 -19.70 -25.71
N ASP A 144 -4.79 -20.66 -24.84
CA ASP A 144 -5.75 -21.50 -24.09
C ASP A 144 -5.70 -21.35 -22.56
N GLU A 145 -4.82 -20.48 -22.04
CA GLU A 145 -4.62 -20.21 -20.62
C GLU A 145 -4.11 -21.40 -19.78
N THR A 146 -3.72 -22.50 -20.42
CA THR A 146 -3.17 -23.67 -19.73
C THR A 146 -1.78 -23.40 -19.18
N LEU A 147 -1.38 -24.15 -18.15
CA LEU A 147 -0.05 -24.03 -17.56
C LEU A 147 0.99 -24.67 -18.49
N ILE A 148 2.07 -23.96 -18.77
CA ILE A 148 3.15 -24.47 -19.62
C ILE A 148 4.03 -25.40 -18.79
N THR A 149 3.89 -26.71 -19.02
CA THR A 149 4.63 -27.76 -18.30
C THR A 149 5.52 -28.54 -19.25
N GLY A 150 6.69 -28.97 -18.78
CA GLY A 150 7.65 -29.76 -19.56
C GLY A 150 8.60 -28.95 -20.45
N ASP A 151 8.28 -27.69 -20.76
CA ASP A 151 9.21 -26.77 -21.42
C ASP A 151 10.03 -25.97 -20.40
N LYS A 152 11.32 -25.77 -20.68
CA LYS A 152 12.21 -24.97 -19.83
C LYS A 152 11.96 -23.49 -20.09
N ILE A 153 11.32 -22.82 -19.14
CA ILE A 153 11.10 -21.39 -19.16
C ILE A 153 12.26 -20.70 -18.46
N THR A 154 12.82 -19.68 -19.08
CA THR A 154 13.82 -18.79 -18.50
C THR A 154 13.13 -17.51 -18.03
N LEU A 155 13.60 -16.94 -16.94
CA LEU A 155 13.12 -15.67 -16.40
C LEU A 155 14.32 -14.85 -15.93
N GLU A 156 14.51 -13.69 -16.55
CA GLU A 156 15.42 -12.64 -16.12
C GLU A 156 14.61 -11.59 -15.34
N VAL A 157 15.03 -11.28 -14.13
CA VAL A 157 14.45 -10.23 -13.29
C VAL A 157 15.49 -9.14 -13.12
N VAL A 158 15.12 -7.91 -13.45
CA VAL A 158 15.98 -6.72 -13.30
C VAL A 158 15.22 -5.60 -12.60
N GLY A 159 15.78 -5.08 -11.52
CA GLY A 159 15.41 -3.83 -10.88
C GLY A 159 16.69 -3.04 -10.52
N ASP A 160 16.55 -1.84 -9.97
CA ASP A 160 17.66 -0.88 -9.81
C ASP A 160 18.88 -1.45 -9.09
N ASN A 161 18.66 -2.25 -8.04
CA ASN A 161 19.72 -2.84 -7.22
C ASN A 161 19.63 -4.38 -7.15
N PHE A 162 18.91 -5.00 -8.11
CA PHE A 162 18.66 -6.43 -8.10
C PHE A 162 18.62 -6.97 -9.53
N ALA A 163 19.41 -8.01 -9.80
CA ALA A 163 19.31 -8.75 -11.04
C ALA A 163 19.50 -10.24 -10.78
N GLN A 164 18.59 -11.08 -11.24
CA GLN A 164 18.69 -12.52 -11.08
C GLN A 164 18.00 -13.28 -12.22
N ASN A 165 18.59 -14.41 -12.59
CA ASN A 165 18.03 -15.36 -13.53
C ASN A 165 17.44 -16.56 -12.81
N TYR A 166 16.28 -17.01 -13.28
CA TYR A 166 15.58 -18.20 -12.84
C TYR A 166 15.22 -19.07 -14.04
N SER A 167 14.95 -20.34 -13.78
CA SER A 167 14.33 -21.21 -14.78
C SER A 167 13.43 -22.26 -14.12
N THR A 168 12.40 -22.70 -14.84
CA THR A 168 11.48 -23.73 -14.36
C THR A 168 11.00 -24.62 -15.51
N ASN A 169 10.64 -25.86 -15.17
CA ASN A 169 9.93 -26.78 -16.07
C ASN A 169 8.50 -27.09 -15.57
N THR A 170 8.10 -26.50 -14.43
CA THR A 170 6.86 -26.82 -13.71
C THR A 170 5.82 -25.69 -13.78
N SER A 171 5.94 -24.78 -14.75
CA SER A 171 5.06 -23.60 -14.95
C SER A 171 5.08 -22.55 -13.83
N THR A 172 5.85 -22.72 -12.75
CA THR A 172 5.82 -21.82 -11.60
C THR A 172 7.22 -21.46 -11.12
N ILE A 173 7.36 -20.22 -10.65
CA ILE A 173 8.55 -19.71 -9.95
C ILE A 173 8.07 -18.92 -8.73
N GLY A 174 8.46 -19.34 -7.54
CA GLY A 174 8.32 -18.55 -6.32
C GLY A 174 9.61 -17.79 -6.06
N VAL A 175 9.51 -16.47 -5.91
CA VAL A 175 10.66 -15.63 -5.58
C VAL A 175 10.42 -14.88 -4.29
N THR A 176 11.42 -14.81 -3.43
CA THR A 176 11.38 -14.11 -2.15
C THR A 176 12.59 -13.19 -2.01
N GLY A 177 12.54 -12.26 -1.06
CA GLY A 177 13.68 -11.38 -0.76
C GLY A 177 13.84 -10.19 -1.70
N TRP A 178 12.81 -9.85 -2.48
CA TRP A 178 12.83 -8.64 -3.28
C TRP A 178 12.54 -7.42 -2.40
N VAL A 179 13.23 -6.33 -2.70
CA VAL A 179 13.02 -5.02 -2.06
C VAL A 179 11.92 -4.27 -2.80
N THR A 180 11.25 -3.35 -2.13
CA THR A 180 10.28 -2.48 -2.81
C THR A 180 10.95 -1.68 -3.93
N GLY A 181 10.34 -1.68 -5.11
CA GLY A 181 10.91 -1.05 -6.31
C GLY A 181 10.24 -1.49 -7.59
N GLU A 182 10.68 -0.93 -8.72
CA GLU A 182 10.26 -1.36 -10.05
C GLU A 182 11.13 -2.53 -10.55
N TYR A 183 10.47 -3.49 -11.17
CA TYR A 183 11.09 -4.69 -11.73
C TYR A 183 10.62 -4.90 -13.16
N ARG A 184 11.57 -5.20 -14.04
CA ARG A 184 11.36 -5.77 -15.37
C ARG A 184 11.58 -7.27 -15.30
N LEU A 185 10.55 -8.02 -15.64
CA LEU A 185 10.58 -9.46 -15.82
C LEU A 185 10.67 -9.73 -17.32
N THR A 186 11.70 -10.45 -17.78
CA THR A 186 11.83 -10.90 -19.18
C THR A 186 11.87 -12.40 -19.19
N TYR A 187 11.00 -13.03 -19.98
CA TYR A 187 10.82 -14.48 -19.93
C TYR A 187 10.53 -15.06 -21.31
N ASP A 188 11.03 -16.26 -21.55
CA ASP A 188 10.92 -16.98 -22.82
C ASP A 188 11.13 -18.49 -22.63
N SER A 189 10.92 -19.24 -23.71
CA SER A 189 11.40 -20.61 -23.85
C SER A 189 11.58 -20.95 -25.33
N ASP A 190 12.20 -22.08 -25.66
CA ASP A 190 12.51 -22.44 -27.06
C ASP A 190 11.28 -22.47 -27.99
N LYS A 191 10.08 -22.70 -27.44
CA LYS A 191 8.83 -22.77 -28.22
C LYS A 191 8.01 -21.49 -28.17
N TYR A 192 8.34 -20.54 -27.31
CA TYR A 192 7.52 -19.36 -27.04
C TYR A 192 8.33 -18.08 -27.16
N SER A 193 7.73 -17.08 -27.79
CA SER A 193 8.38 -15.79 -28.02
C SER A 193 8.69 -15.09 -26.70
N LYS A 194 9.78 -14.31 -26.71
CA LYS A 194 10.20 -13.53 -25.55
C LYS A 194 9.18 -12.45 -25.19
N ARG A 195 8.90 -12.34 -23.90
CA ARG A 195 7.97 -11.35 -23.33
C ARG A 195 8.64 -10.54 -22.24
N SER A 196 8.10 -9.36 -22.00
CA SER A 196 8.42 -8.55 -20.83
C SER A 196 7.17 -8.22 -20.03
N TYR A 197 7.37 -8.01 -18.72
CA TYR A 197 6.34 -7.57 -17.79
C TYR A 197 6.98 -6.60 -16.79
N TYR A 198 6.35 -5.45 -16.57
CA TYR A 198 6.82 -4.44 -15.62
C TYR A 198 5.94 -4.46 -14.38
N TYR A 199 6.56 -4.45 -13.22
CA TYR A 199 5.85 -4.53 -11.96
C TYR A 199 6.51 -3.69 -10.87
N THR A 200 5.71 -2.94 -10.12
CA THR A 200 6.19 -2.20 -8.94
C THR A 200 5.84 -2.99 -7.69
N LEU A 201 6.86 -3.55 -7.05
CA LEU A 201 6.71 -4.32 -5.82
C LEU A 201 6.53 -3.38 -4.64
N GLY A 202 5.37 -3.46 -3.96
CA GLY A 202 5.08 -2.70 -2.74
C GLY A 202 5.65 -3.33 -1.47
N ASN A 203 5.33 -2.74 -0.32
CA ASN A 203 5.69 -3.26 0.99
C ASN A 203 4.78 -4.46 1.38
N VAL A 204 5.39 -5.53 1.91
CA VAL A 204 4.74 -6.54 2.80
C VAL A 204 3.53 -7.27 2.20
N THR A 205 3.62 -7.80 0.98
CA THR A 205 2.54 -8.63 0.42
C THR A 205 3.06 -9.78 -0.43
N ASN A 206 2.35 -10.91 -0.37
CA ASN A 206 2.52 -12.02 -1.30
C ASN A 206 1.70 -11.70 -2.55
N TYR A 207 2.38 -11.56 -3.69
CA TYR A 207 1.74 -11.32 -4.97
C TYR A 207 1.74 -12.59 -5.81
N SER A 208 0.69 -12.76 -6.60
CA SER A 208 0.60 -13.81 -7.61
C SER A 208 0.39 -13.17 -8.96
N ILE A 209 1.32 -13.39 -9.89
CA ILE A 209 1.26 -12.86 -11.26
C ILE A 209 1.19 -14.03 -12.23
N SER A 210 0.21 -13.97 -13.14
CA SER A 210 0.16 -14.84 -14.31
C SER A 210 0.87 -14.15 -15.46
N LEU A 211 1.91 -14.79 -15.97
CA LEU A 211 2.69 -14.39 -17.14
C LEU A 211 2.27 -15.26 -18.32
N TYR A 212 1.97 -14.62 -19.44
CA TYR A 212 1.49 -15.31 -20.64
C TYR A 212 2.59 -15.33 -21.71
N LEU A 213 2.70 -16.45 -22.40
CA LEU A 213 3.66 -16.70 -23.48
C LEU A 213 2.88 -17.10 -24.74
N LEU A 214 3.22 -16.50 -25.88
CA LEU A 214 2.66 -16.88 -27.18
C LEU A 214 3.63 -17.83 -27.89
N SER A 215 3.10 -18.90 -28.47
CA SER A 215 3.90 -19.84 -29.28
C SER A 215 4.56 -19.10 -30.45
N THR A 216 5.82 -19.39 -30.70
CA THR A 216 6.59 -18.88 -31.85
C THR A 216 5.95 -19.22 -33.21
N THR A 217 5.08 -20.22 -33.27
CA THR A 217 4.33 -20.58 -34.49
C THR A 217 3.12 -19.69 -34.75
N ASN A 218 2.62 -19.00 -33.72
CA ASN A 218 1.41 -18.18 -33.78
C ASN A 218 1.73 -16.68 -33.72
N GLY A 219 2.94 -16.34 -33.27
CA GLY A 219 3.40 -14.97 -33.13
C GLY A 219 3.79 -14.30 -34.43
N THR A 220 3.41 -13.03 -34.56
CA THR A 220 3.96 -12.10 -35.54
C THR A 220 4.38 -10.81 -34.83
N ASP A 221 5.60 -10.35 -35.07
CA ASP A 221 6.08 -9.09 -34.51
C ASP A 221 5.33 -7.90 -35.10
N VAL A 222 4.79 -7.05 -34.22
CA VAL A 222 4.12 -5.80 -34.56
C VAL A 222 4.83 -4.65 -33.87
N THR A 223 5.14 -3.61 -34.63
CA THR A 223 5.70 -2.36 -34.12
C THR A 223 4.58 -1.44 -33.64
N PHE A 224 4.67 -1.02 -32.39
CA PHE A 224 3.82 -0.01 -31.79
C PHE A 224 4.62 1.27 -31.62
N SER A 225 4.17 2.35 -32.26
CA SER A 225 4.77 3.67 -32.16
C SER A 225 3.89 4.55 -31.28
N VAL A 226 4.43 5.06 -30.18
CA VAL A 226 3.71 5.92 -29.24
C VAL A 226 4.20 7.35 -29.40
N GLN A 227 3.26 8.27 -29.61
CA GLN A 227 3.55 9.69 -29.82
C GLN A 227 2.59 10.58 -29.04
N ASP A 228 2.98 11.84 -28.82
CA ASP A 228 2.07 12.88 -28.31
C ASP A 228 1.15 13.44 -29.40
N ASN A 229 0.27 14.37 -29.02
CA ASN A 229 -0.65 15.06 -29.92
C ASN A 229 0.04 15.97 -30.96
N SER A 230 1.34 16.23 -30.84
CA SER A 230 2.15 16.97 -31.82
C SER A 230 2.94 16.04 -32.75
N GLY A 231 2.84 14.71 -32.55
CA GLY A 231 3.58 13.71 -33.31
C GLY A 231 5.01 13.49 -32.80
N ASN A 232 5.38 14.01 -31.62
CA ASN A 232 6.68 13.71 -31.03
C ASN A 232 6.67 12.31 -30.42
N PRO A 233 7.73 11.50 -30.59
CA PRO A 233 7.82 10.18 -29.99
C PRO A 233 7.86 10.25 -28.46
N LEU A 234 7.22 9.29 -27.80
CA LEU A 234 7.25 9.16 -26.34
C LEU A 234 8.16 8.01 -25.92
N VAL A 235 9.32 8.35 -25.37
CA VAL A 235 10.30 7.42 -24.80
C VAL A 235 9.81 6.89 -23.46
N ASP A 236 10.09 5.63 -23.11
CA ASP A 236 9.72 5.00 -21.84
C ASP A 236 8.21 4.90 -21.55
N ALA A 237 7.35 5.09 -22.55
CA ALA A 237 5.93 4.78 -22.43
C ALA A 237 5.73 3.27 -22.30
N ILE A 238 4.96 2.83 -21.30
CA ILE A 238 4.66 1.41 -21.08
C ILE A 238 3.39 1.06 -21.85
N ILE A 239 3.50 0.12 -22.77
CA ILE A 239 2.38 -0.47 -23.50
C ILE A 239 2.00 -1.78 -22.81
N TYR A 240 0.74 -1.92 -22.43
CA TYR A 240 0.12 -3.14 -21.92
C TYR A 240 -0.74 -3.73 -23.03
N LEU A 241 -0.32 -4.87 -23.58
CA LEU A 241 -1.13 -5.62 -24.52
C LEU A 241 -2.06 -6.56 -23.73
N LYS A 242 -3.36 -6.42 -23.92
CA LYS A 242 -4.37 -7.22 -23.24
C LYS A 242 -5.17 -8.06 -24.22
N ARG A 243 -5.18 -9.38 -24.05
CA ARG A 243 -5.98 -10.31 -24.88
C ARG A 243 -7.35 -10.52 -24.27
N TYR A 244 -8.38 -10.58 -25.11
CA TYR A 244 -9.73 -10.95 -24.70
C TYR A 244 -9.87 -12.47 -24.58
N TYR A 245 -10.36 -12.94 -23.43
CA TYR A 245 -10.64 -14.34 -23.16
C TYR A 245 -12.13 -14.59 -23.04
N VAL A 246 -12.70 -15.38 -23.95
CA VAL A 246 -14.13 -15.73 -23.98
C VAL A 246 -14.54 -16.51 -22.73
N SER A 247 -13.66 -17.40 -22.25
CA SER A 247 -13.84 -18.22 -21.04
C SER A 247 -14.22 -17.41 -19.80
N THR A 248 -13.64 -16.20 -19.68
CA THR A 248 -13.79 -15.31 -18.53
C THR A 248 -14.47 -13.99 -18.86
N ASN A 249 -14.84 -13.78 -20.13
CA ASN A 249 -15.41 -12.54 -20.64
C ASN A 249 -14.61 -11.30 -20.20
N SER A 250 -13.27 -11.38 -20.29
CA SER A 250 -12.38 -10.35 -19.73
C SER A 250 -11.12 -10.16 -20.57
N TYR A 251 -10.53 -8.96 -20.48
CA TYR A 251 -9.21 -8.66 -21.02
C TYR A 251 -8.14 -8.89 -19.95
N LYS A 252 -7.09 -9.65 -20.27
CA LYS A 252 -5.95 -9.89 -19.37
C LYS A 252 -4.67 -9.42 -20.03
N THR A 253 -3.77 -8.81 -19.26
CA THR A 253 -2.46 -8.39 -19.74
C THR A 253 -1.61 -9.61 -20.09
N VAL A 254 -1.23 -9.74 -21.35
CA VAL A 254 -0.43 -10.86 -21.85
C VAL A 254 1.01 -10.48 -22.13
N ALA A 255 1.27 -9.21 -22.42
CA ALA A 255 2.60 -8.67 -22.62
C ALA A 255 2.66 -7.21 -22.19
N MET A 256 3.86 -6.76 -21.79
CA MET A 256 4.17 -5.35 -21.66
C MET A 256 5.49 -5.02 -22.36
N VAL A 257 5.65 -3.79 -22.82
CA VAL A 257 6.90 -3.30 -23.41
C VAL A 257 7.06 -1.80 -23.11
N ARG A 258 8.31 -1.32 -23.04
CA ARG A 258 8.64 0.12 -22.96
C ARG A 258 9.13 0.60 -24.32
N THR A 259 8.71 1.79 -24.73
CA THR A 259 9.17 2.41 -25.97
C THR A 259 10.60 2.90 -25.88
N ASN A 260 11.30 2.84 -27.00
CA ASN A 260 12.68 3.32 -27.16
C ASN A 260 12.76 4.83 -27.47
N GLU A 261 13.93 5.31 -27.88
CA GLU A 261 14.18 6.72 -28.21
C GLU A 261 13.33 7.24 -29.38
N GLU A 262 12.94 6.37 -30.31
CA GLU A 262 12.04 6.68 -31.42
C GLU A 262 10.56 6.56 -31.04
N GLY A 263 10.23 6.23 -29.78
CA GLY A 263 8.86 5.99 -29.34
C GLY A 263 8.30 4.64 -29.81
N ASP A 264 9.15 3.76 -30.33
CA ASP A 264 8.78 2.46 -30.87
C ASP A 264 8.97 1.33 -29.85
N ALA A 265 8.11 0.33 -29.93
CA ALA A 265 8.25 -0.92 -29.23
C ALA A 265 7.73 -2.09 -30.08
N ILE A 266 8.32 -3.27 -29.93
CA ILE A 266 7.93 -4.46 -30.67
C ILE A 266 7.28 -5.45 -29.71
N ILE A 267 6.10 -5.95 -30.08
CA ILE A 267 5.40 -7.02 -29.36
C ILE A 267 4.94 -8.05 -30.38
N ASP A 268 5.24 -9.32 -30.13
CA ASP A 268 4.64 -10.44 -30.84
C ASP A 268 3.13 -10.49 -30.56
N VAL A 269 2.30 -10.74 -31.57
CA VAL A 269 0.84 -10.86 -31.39
C VAL A 269 0.30 -12.03 -32.21
N ASP A 270 -0.86 -12.56 -31.79
CA ASP A 270 -1.66 -13.51 -32.56
C ASP A 270 -2.40 -12.76 -33.67
N PHE A 271 -1.66 -12.52 -34.75
CA PHE A 271 -2.01 -11.58 -35.81
C PHE A 271 -3.25 -12.01 -36.59
N ASN A 272 -4.16 -11.07 -36.87
CA ASN A 272 -5.45 -11.27 -37.52
C ASN A 272 -6.50 -12.13 -36.78
N ASP A 273 -6.17 -12.82 -35.68
CA ASP A 273 -7.13 -13.72 -35.02
C ASP A 273 -7.66 -13.15 -33.69
N ALA A 274 -6.77 -12.83 -32.76
CA ALA A 274 -7.15 -12.44 -31.40
C ALA A 274 -7.62 -10.98 -31.29
N TYR A 275 -8.56 -10.75 -30.36
CA TYR A 275 -8.98 -9.41 -29.99
C TYR A 275 -8.10 -8.87 -28.87
N TYR A 276 -7.49 -7.72 -29.12
CA TYR A 276 -6.61 -7.03 -28.19
C TYR A 276 -7.15 -5.67 -27.79
N GLN A 277 -6.99 -5.33 -26.51
CA GLN A 277 -7.06 -3.98 -26.00
C GLN A 277 -5.64 -3.53 -25.65
N ILE A 278 -5.31 -2.29 -25.97
CA ILE A 278 -4.01 -1.71 -25.65
C ILE A 278 -4.22 -0.62 -24.60
N THR A 279 -3.49 -0.70 -23.50
CA THR A 279 -3.36 0.39 -22.54
C THR A 279 -1.96 0.96 -22.66
N ILE A 280 -1.82 2.29 -22.67
CA ILE A 280 -0.53 2.97 -22.63
C ILE A 280 -0.50 3.79 -21.36
N THR A 281 0.63 3.80 -20.67
CA THR A 281 0.89 4.72 -19.57
C THR A 281 2.20 5.45 -19.80
N TYR A 282 2.19 6.76 -19.60
CA TYR A 282 3.38 7.60 -19.65
C TYR A 282 3.25 8.71 -18.60
N LEU A 283 4.14 8.72 -17.61
CA LEU A 283 4.00 9.58 -16.43
C LEU A 283 2.61 9.39 -15.78
N SER A 284 1.82 10.47 -15.67
CA SER A 284 0.44 10.45 -15.16
C SER A 284 -0.63 10.26 -16.24
N PHE A 285 -0.26 10.17 -17.51
CA PHE A 285 -1.18 10.05 -18.64
C PHE A 285 -1.43 8.59 -18.99
N SER A 286 -2.65 8.29 -19.43
CA SER A 286 -2.99 6.96 -19.94
C SER A 286 -3.96 7.00 -21.11
N LEU A 287 -3.83 6.03 -22.00
CA LEU A 287 -4.76 5.77 -23.10
C LEU A 287 -5.24 4.32 -23.00
N ASN A 288 -6.54 4.09 -23.23
CA ASN A 288 -7.11 2.76 -23.40
C ASN A 288 -7.79 2.68 -24.77
N THR A 289 -7.41 1.73 -25.61
CA THR A 289 -8.10 1.49 -26.87
C THR A 289 -9.36 0.65 -26.66
N LEU A 290 -10.24 0.66 -27.66
CA LEU A 290 -11.26 -0.37 -27.78
C LEU A 290 -10.61 -1.70 -28.17
N GLY A 291 -11.29 -2.80 -27.83
CA GLY A 291 -10.90 -4.14 -28.24
C GLY A 291 -11.01 -4.32 -29.75
N SER A 292 -9.93 -4.73 -30.42
CA SER A 292 -9.92 -4.98 -31.86
C SER A 292 -8.84 -5.97 -32.25
N ARG A 293 -8.96 -6.55 -33.45
CA ARG A 293 -7.90 -7.37 -34.04
C ARG A 293 -6.74 -6.51 -34.52
N ILE A 294 -5.54 -7.01 -34.38
CA ILE A 294 -4.35 -6.40 -34.96
C ILE A 294 -4.14 -6.98 -36.35
N ILE A 295 -4.30 -6.13 -37.37
CA ILE A 295 -4.25 -6.49 -38.80
C ILE A 295 -3.18 -5.72 -39.57
N SER A 296 -2.37 -4.94 -38.86
CA SER A 296 -1.27 -4.13 -39.41
C SER A 296 -0.01 -4.42 -38.62
N LEU A 297 1.12 -4.55 -39.32
CA LEU A 297 2.45 -4.75 -38.71
C LEU A 297 2.96 -3.49 -37.99
N THR A 298 2.31 -2.35 -38.22
CA THR A 298 2.61 -1.09 -37.53
C THR A 298 1.34 -0.48 -36.97
N ARG A 299 1.39 -0.01 -35.73
CA ARG A 299 0.29 0.67 -35.03
C ARG A 299 0.80 1.95 -34.39
N ILE A 300 0.29 3.08 -34.85
CA ILE A 300 0.56 4.39 -34.24
C ILE A 300 -0.49 4.64 -33.17
N LEU A 301 -0.04 4.98 -31.97
CA LEU A 301 -0.86 5.27 -30.81
C LEU A 301 -0.54 6.68 -30.32
N THR A 302 -1.55 7.54 -30.28
CA THR A 302 -1.38 8.94 -29.87
C THR A 302 -1.91 9.15 -28.46
N LEU A 303 -1.02 9.47 -27.53
CA LEU A 303 -1.37 9.81 -26.15
C LEU A 303 -1.52 11.32 -26.03
N ASN A 304 -2.67 11.78 -25.54
CA ASN A 304 -2.88 13.21 -25.33
C ASN A 304 -2.18 13.65 -24.04
N LEU A 305 -1.05 14.36 -24.17
CA LEU A 305 -0.29 14.91 -23.03
C LEU A 305 -0.76 16.31 -22.63
N ILE A 306 -1.61 16.92 -23.43
CA ILE A 306 -2.29 18.13 -23.01
C ILE A 306 -3.49 17.63 -22.19
N PRO A 307 -3.51 17.87 -20.86
CA PRO A 307 -4.71 17.57 -20.10
C PRO A 307 -5.85 18.27 -20.82
N SER A 308 -6.98 17.58 -21.03
CA SER A 308 -8.08 18.19 -21.75
C SER A 308 -8.33 19.59 -21.17
N PRO A 309 -8.55 20.63 -21.97
CA PRO A 309 -8.97 21.91 -21.41
C PRO A 309 -10.25 21.76 -20.57
N PHE A 310 -10.96 20.62 -20.70
CA PHE A 310 -12.07 20.18 -19.87
C PHE A 310 -11.67 19.35 -18.62
N ASP A 311 -10.45 18.82 -18.53
CA ASP A 311 -9.88 18.18 -17.33
C ASP A 311 -9.23 19.23 -16.39
N ILE A 312 -8.85 20.40 -16.92
CA ILE A 312 -8.18 21.48 -16.18
C ILE A 312 -9.10 22.35 -15.26
N PRO A 313 -10.45 22.40 -15.33
CA PRO A 313 -11.18 23.32 -14.46
C PRO A 313 -11.45 22.83 -13.03
N ASN A 314 -11.12 21.58 -12.66
CA ASN A 314 -11.53 21.06 -11.34
C ASN A 314 -10.48 21.11 -10.22
N ALA A 315 -9.22 21.43 -10.50
CA ALA A 315 -8.22 21.61 -9.45
C ALA A 315 -8.14 23.09 -9.02
N ILE A 316 -9.22 23.64 -8.46
CA ILE A 316 -9.04 24.75 -7.53
C ILE A 316 -8.16 24.19 -6.41
N ALA A 317 -6.92 24.69 -6.28
CA ALA A 317 -6.00 24.20 -5.27
C ALA A 317 -6.68 24.22 -3.89
N GLY A 318 -6.72 23.05 -3.26
CA GLY A 318 -7.42 22.86 -1.99
C GLY A 318 -8.91 22.52 -2.11
N VAL A 319 -9.45 22.19 -3.28
CA VAL A 319 -10.83 21.70 -3.43
C VAL A 319 -10.83 20.31 -4.07
N ILE A 320 -11.42 19.34 -3.38
CA ILE A 320 -11.64 17.98 -3.86
C ILE A 320 -13.07 17.91 -4.41
N THR A 321 -13.25 17.38 -5.63
CA THR A 321 -14.57 17.29 -6.26
C THR A 321 -14.85 15.89 -6.80
N SER A 322 -16.13 15.50 -6.87
CA SER A 322 -16.59 14.28 -7.56
C SER A 322 -17.88 14.56 -8.31
N LEU A 323 -18.04 14.01 -9.51
CA LEU A 323 -19.28 14.07 -10.29
C LEU A 323 -19.70 12.65 -10.63
N THR A 324 -20.94 12.29 -10.30
CA THR A 324 -21.52 10.97 -10.58
C THR A 324 -22.90 11.11 -11.21
N PHE A 325 -23.34 10.08 -11.95
CA PHE A 325 -24.68 10.00 -12.52
C PHE A 325 -25.33 8.67 -12.12
N ASN A 326 -26.54 8.73 -11.59
CA ASN A 326 -27.31 7.54 -11.22
C ASN A 326 -28.35 7.21 -12.30
N ASN A 327 -28.17 6.10 -13.01
CA ASN A 327 -29.07 5.66 -14.09
C ASN A 327 -30.50 5.30 -13.62
N VAL A 328 -30.68 4.94 -12.34
CA VAL A 328 -31.99 4.56 -11.79
C VAL A 328 -32.81 5.80 -11.47
N THR A 329 -32.20 6.78 -10.78
CA THR A 329 -32.88 8.02 -10.40
C THR A 329 -32.76 9.13 -11.44
N GLN A 330 -31.93 8.94 -12.47
CA GLN A 330 -31.64 9.92 -13.52
C GLN A 330 -31.15 11.26 -12.95
N THR A 331 -30.30 11.21 -11.91
CA THR A 331 -29.78 12.40 -11.22
C THR A 331 -28.26 12.48 -11.33
N PHE A 332 -27.77 13.71 -11.55
CA PHE A 332 -26.36 14.04 -11.36
C PHE A 332 -26.13 14.31 -9.87
N SER A 333 -24.96 13.95 -9.37
CA SER A 333 -24.53 14.29 -8.01
C SER A 333 -23.10 14.80 -8.06
N TYR A 334 -22.94 16.06 -7.69
CA TYR A 334 -21.66 16.74 -7.61
C TYR A 334 -21.32 17.01 -6.15
N THR A 335 -20.19 16.49 -5.68
CA THR A 335 -19.67 16.80 -4.36
C THR A 335 -18.44 17.68 -4.48
N PHE A 336 -18.27 18.61 -3.54
CA PHE A 336 -17.07 19.41 -3.40
C PHE A 336 -16.70 19.55 -1.93
N THR A 337 -15.40 19.62 -1.64
CA THR A 337 -14.84 19.83 -0.29
C THR A 337 -13.57 20.67 -0.39
N ASP A 338 -13.57 21.85 0.25
CA ASP A 338 -12.40 22.68 0.43
C ASP A 338 -11.57 22.20 1.64
N THR A 339 -10.35 21.73 1.40
CA THR A 339 -9.42 21.21 2.40
C THR A 339 -8.82 22.28 3.31
N THR A 340 -8.96 23.57 2.97
CA THR A 340 -8.60 24.70 3.83
C THR A 340 -9.72 25.09 4.79
N GLY A 341 -10.94 24.55 4.60
CA GLY A 341 -12.12 24.89 5.39
C GLY A 341 -12.77 26.22 4.99
N ALA A 342 -12.28 26.89 3.94
CA ALA A 342 -12.90 28.10 3.43
C ALA A 342 -14.26 27.79 2.78
N SER A 343 -15.28 28.62 3.05
CA SER A 343 -16.56 28.53 2.34
C SER A 343 -16.39 28.99 0.90
N ARG A 344 -16.76 28.15 -0.06
CA ARG A 344 -16.74 28.47 -1.49
C ARG A 344 -18.09 28.22 -2.12
N LYS A 345 -18.39 28.97 -3.18
CA LYS A 345 -19.59 28.76 -3.98
C LYS A 345 -19.35 27.61 -4.97
N GLY A 346 -19.98 26.47 -4.74
CA GLY A 346 -20.07 25.37 -5.70
C GLY A 346 -21.32 25.51 -6.55
N THR A 347 -21.20 25.32 -7.88
CA THR A 347 -22.34 25.36 -8.81
C THR A 347 -22.27 24.15 -9.74
N LEU A 348 -23.38 23.41 -9.83
CA LEU A 348 -23.61 22.33 -10.79
C LEU A 348 -24.60 22.84 -11.84
N ASP A 349 -24.12 23.05 -13.06
CA ASP A 349 -24.96 23.34 -14.22
C ASP A 349 -25.08 22.08 -15.10
N VAL A 350 -26.29 21.61 -15.33
CA VAL A 350 -26.57 20.46 -16.19
C VAL A 350 -27.10 20.97 -17.52
N TYR A 351 -26.41 20.65 -18.61
CA TYR A 351 -26.84 21.01 -19.96
C TYR A 351 -27.27 19.78 -20.75
N LYS A 352 -28.32 19.92 -21.56
CA LYS A 352 -28.73 18.94 -22.55
C LYS A 352 -28.23 19.40 -23.91
N SER A 353 -27.27 18.67 -24.45
CA SER A 353 -26.73 18.91 -25.78
C SER A 353 -27.42 18.02 -26.82
N THR A 354 -27.70 18.60 -27.98
CA THR A 354 -28.10 17.94 -29.21
C THR A 354 -27.05 18.20 -30.28
N ALA A 355 -27.20 17.64 -31.48
CA ALA A 355 -26.24 17.85 -32.58
C ALA A 355 -26.04 19.31 -32.98
N THR A 356 -27.00 20.20 -32.68
CA THR A 356 -26.98 21.59 -33.15
C THR A 356 -27.21 22.63 -32.05
N THR A 357 -27.68 22.22 -30.88
CA THR A 357 -28.01 23.15 -29.78
C THR A 357 -27.66 22.55 -28.43
N SER A 358 -27.28 23.39 -27.47
CA SER A 358 -27.16 23.02 -26.06
C SER A 358 -28.07 23.94 -25.24
N GLY A 359 -28.84 23.36 -24.32
CA GLY A 359 -29.74 24.09 -23.43
C GLY A 359 -29.50 23.72 -21.97
N LEU A 360 -29.49 24.71 -21.08
CA LEU A 360 -29.42 24.49 -19.63
C LEU A 360 -30.70 23.77 -19.16
N VAL A 361 -30.53 22.65 -18.45
CA VAL A 361 -31.60 21.84 -17.88
C VAL A 361 -31.88 22.29 -16.46
N CYS A 362 -30.85 22.37 -15.63
CA CYS A 362 -30.95 22.82 -14.25
C CYS A 362 -29.62 23.39 -13.76
N THR A 363 -29.71 24.20 -12.71
CA THR A 363 -28.58 24.74 -11.94
C THR A 363 -28.83 24.49 -10.47
N SER A 364 -27.84 23.92 -9.79
CA SER A 364 -27.81 23.70 -8.35
C SER A 364 -26.60 24.43 -7.78
N THR A 365 -26.73 25.09 -6.63
CA THR A 365 -25.65 25.92 -6.08
C THR A 365 -25.68 25.91 -4.56
N ASP A 366 -24.51 25.83 -3.95
CA ASP A 366 -24.33 25.94 -2.50
C ASP A 366 -23.08 26.78 -2.19
N THR A 367 -23.04 27.42 -1.02
CA THR A 367 -21.88 28.20 -0.54
C THR A 367 -21.45 27.71 0.83
N THR A 368 -20.67 26.63 0.83
CA THR A 368 -20.21 25.91 2.02
C THR A 368 -18.74 25.52 1.84
N SER A 369 -18.08 25.06 2.90
CA SER A 369 -16.74 24.47 2.77
C SER A 369 -16.80 23.05 2.20
N SER A 370 -17.96 22.41 2.22
CA SER A 370 -18.22 21.13 1.58
C SER A 370 -19.71 20.96 1.34
N GLY A 371 -20.10 20.45 0.18
CA GLY A 371 -21.51 20.26 -0.18
C GLY A 371 -21.73 19.18 -1.22
N THR A 372 -22.97 18.72 -1.30
CA THR A 372 -23.47 17.83 -2.37
C THR A 372 -24.58 18.55 -3.11
N LEU A 373 -24.37 18.78 -4.40
CA LEU A 373 -25.34 19.37 -5.32
C LEU A 373 -25.97 18.24 -6.14
N LEU A 374 -27.30 18.20 -6.17
CA LEU A 374 -28.10 17.27 -6.97
C LEU A 374 -28.81 17.99 -8.11
#